data_AF-A0A9W8ZKP3-F1
#
_entry.id   AF-A0A9W8ZKP3-F1
#
_cell.length_a   1.000
_cell.length_b   1.000
_cell.length_c   1.000
_cell.angle_alpha   90.00
_cell.angle_beta   90.00
_cell.angle_gamma   90.00
#
_symmetry.space_group_name_H-M   'P 1'
#
loop_
_entity.id
_entity.type
_entity.pdbx_description
1 polymer ?
#
loop_
_entity_poly.entity_id
_entity_poly.type
_entity_poly.pdbx_seq_one_letter_code
_entity_poly.pdbx_strand_id
1 'polypeptide(L)'
;MPSVNSAIFHAYAYGTAFWYGLRGACRVYDPLMVVGWFRPPSQALLEANDLELYNVRNDGWCLVTLALILISFTNAVPLSPAPKAIHSADAPKALKSNRNNGALPYAKAVVAATVFHHITTGIGAYQHYKLDTHYNTSMGIGVWGNVWLTLAGLFTLLYLQSGQGDQDVEEVVKKVK
;
A
#
# COMPACT_ATOMS: atom_id res chain seq x y z
N MET A 1 8.71 21.06 -20.48
CA MET A 1 9.55 21.09 -19.27
C MET A 1 8.64 21.03 -18.05
N PRO A 2 8.94 20.24 -17.02
CA PRO A 2 8.15 20.24 -15.78
C PRO A 2 8.20 21.65 -15.15
N SER A 3 7.10 22.07 -14.51
CA SER A 3 7.05 23.34 -13.79
C SER A 3 7.91 23.27 -12.52
N VAL A 4 8.39 24.43 -12.05
CA VAL A 4 9.09 24.52 -10.75
C VAL A 4 8.23 23.94 -9.61
N ASN A 5 6.92 24.22 -9.62
CA ASN A 5 5.99 23.65 -8.65
C ASN A 5 5.92 22.12 -8.68
N SER A 6 5.94 21.52 -9.88
CA SER A 6 5.97 20.06 -10.04
C SER A 6 7.27 19.47 -9.51
N ALA A 7 8.41 20.09 -9.81
CA ALA A 7 9.71 19.63 -9.31
C ALA A 7 9.79 19.69 -7.77
N ILE A 8 9.33 20.79 -7.16
CA ILE A 8 9.28 20.96 -5.70
C ILE A 8 8.34 19.91 -5.07
N PHE A 9 7.14 19.73 -5.64
CA PHE A 9 6.18 18.74 -5.15
C PHE A 9 6.75 17.32 -5.19
N HIS A 10 7.33 16.91 -6.33
CA HIS A 10 7.92 15.58 -6.47
C HIS A 10 9.10 15.38 -5.51
N ALA A 11 9.99 16.37 -5.38
CA ALA A 11 11.10 16.29 -4.44
C ALA A 11 10.61 16.08 -3.00
N TYR A 12 9.60 16.84 -2.56
CA TYR A 12 9.00 16.67 -1.24
C TYR A 12 8.38 15.28 -1.07
N ALA A 13 7.53 14.85 -2.01
CA ALA A 13 6.83 13.58 -1.92
C ALA A 13 7.78 12.37 -1.97
N TYR A 14 8.81 12.39 -2.84
CA TYR A 14 9.85 11.36 -2.85
C TYR A 14 10.70 11.38 -1.58
N GLY A 15 11.03 12.56 -1.06
CA GLY A 15 11.72 12.70 0.22
C GLY A 15 10.91 12.12 1.38
N THR A 16 9.61 12.38 1.43
CA THR A 16 8.70 11.79 2.42
C THR A 16 8.62 10.27 2.28
N ALA A 17 8.46 9.76 1.06
CA ALA A 17 8.44 8.32 0.82
C ALA A 17 9.76 7.65 1.23
N PHE A 18 10.90 8.24 0.87
CA PHE A 18 12.22 7.80 1.31
C PHE A 18 12.32 7.76 2.84
N TRP A 19 11.88 8.82 3.52
CA TRP A 19 11.95 8.89 4.97
C TRP A 19 11.08 7.84 5.66
N TYR A 20 9.84 7.63 5.19
CA TYR A 20 8.98 6.56 5.70
C TYR A 20 9.54 5.17 5.42
N GLY A 21 10.06 4.96 4.20
CA GLY A 21 10.72 3.71 3.82
C GLY A 21 11.92 3.40 4.72
N LEU A 22 12.80 4.37 4.94
CA LEU A 22 13.97 4.22 5.82
C LEU A 22 13.57 3.91 7.26
N ARG A 23 12.66 4.70 7.84
CA ARG A 23 12.18 4.49 9.21
C ARG A 23 11.45 3.16 9.39
N GLY A 24 10.69 2.76 8.38
CA GLY A 24 10.00 1.47 8.34
C GLY A 24 10.99 0.32 8.25
N ALA A 25 11.98 0.41 7.35
CA ALA A 25 13.02 -0.60 7.18
C ALA A 25 13.83 -0.84 8.47
N CYS A 26 14.22 0.22 9.19
CA CYS A 26 14.89 0.09 10.49
C CYS A 26 14.05 -0.72 11.49
N ARG A 27 12.73 -0.49 11.56
CA ARG A 27 11.81 -1.20 12.47
C ARG A 27 11.60 -2.67 12.08
N VAL A 28 11.60 -2.97 10.78
CA VAL A 28 11.49 -4.33 10.29
C VAL A 28 12.77 -5.11 10.57
N TYR A 29 13.92 -4.50 10.28
CA TYR A 29 15.24 -5.13 10.39
C TYR A 29 15.67 -5.33 11.85
N ASP A 30 15.61 -4.27 12.67
CA ASP A 30 16.04 -4.28 14.06
C ASP A 30 14.99 -3.63 14.97
N PRO A 31 13.87 -4.33 15.24
CA PRO A 31 12.84 -3.82 16.13
C PRO A 31 13.34 -3.69 17.58
N LEU A 32 14.32 -4.49 18.00
CA LEU A 32 14.83 -4.51 19.37
C LEU A 32 15.53 -3.18 19.68
N MET A 33 16.40 -2.71 18.78
CA MET A 33 17.04 -1.40 18.91
C MET A 33 16.00 -0.28 18.99
N VAL A 34 14.95 -0.34 18.15
CA VAL A 34 13.89 0.67 18.15
C VAL A 34 13.11 0.67 19.45
N VAL A 35 12.74 -0.50 20.00
CA VAL A 35 12.12 -0.61 21.34
C VAL A 35 13.04 0.01 22.39
N GLY A 36 14.35 -0.25 22.31
CA GLY A 36 15.36 0.32 23.20
C GLY A 36 15.37 1.85 23.22
N TRP A 37 15.17 2.52 22.08
CA TRP A 37 15.13 3.98 22.01
C TRP A 37 13.94 4.62 22.75
N PHE A 38 12.83 3.89 22.89
CA PHE A 38 11.63 4.39 23.57
C PHE A 38 11.54 3.95 25.03
N ARG A 39 12.46 3.10 25.48
CA ARG A 39 12.43 2.54 26.82
C ARG A 39 12.87 3.60 27.84
N PRO A 40 12.06 3.91 28.87
CA PRO A 40 12.45 4.86 29.90
C PRO A 40 13.63 4.30 30.73
N PRO A 41 14.46 5.16 31.35
CA PRO A 41 15.61 4.71 32.13
C PRO A 41 15.26 3.70 33.24
N SER A 42 14.07 3.82 33.85
CA SER A 42 13.57 2.90 34.88
C SER A 42 13.31 1.47 34.38
N GLN A 43 13.19 1.28 33.06
CA GLN A 43 12.95 0.00 32.41
C GLN A 43 14.17 -0.49 31.61
N ALA A 44 15.30 0.20 31.64
CA ALA A 44 16.45 -0.06 30.77
C ALA A 44 17.03 -1.48 30.88
N LEU A 45 16.83 -2.17 32.01
CA LEU A 45 17.29 -3.54 32.25
C LEU A 45 16.24 -4.62 31.93
N LEU A 46 15.01 -4.23 31.63
CA LEU A 46 13.97 -5.18 31.23
C LEU A 46 14.25 -5.62 29.78
N GLU A 47 14.00 -6.90 29.49
CA GLU A 47 14.01 -7.39 28.12
C GLU A 47 12.78 -6.90 27.35
N ALA A 48 12.89 -6.83 26.02
CA ALA A 48 11.75 -6.50 25.17
C ALA A 48 10.83 -7.72 25.06
N ASN A 49 9.56 -7.53 25.34
CA ASN A 49 8.56 -8.57 25.16
C ASN A 49 8.24 -8.77 23.66
N ASP A 50 7.79 -9.97 23.32
CA ASP A 50 7.46 -10.35 21.95
C ASP A 50 6.39 -9.46 21.31
N LEU A 51 5.39 -9.01 22.08
CA LEU A 51 4.37 -8.06 21.62
C LEU A 51 4.95 -6.69 21.27
N GLU A 52 5.99 -6.23 21.97
CA GLU A 52 6.67 -4.97 21.64
C GLU A 52 7.38 -5.11 20.29
N LEU A 53 8.10 -6.22 20.11
CA LEU A 53 8.81 -6.52 18.86
C LEU A 53 7.85 -6.72 17.69
N TYR A 54 6.74 -7.42 17.92
CA TYR A 54 5.65 -7.59 16.96
C TYR A 54 5.08 -6.25 16.51
N ASN A 55 4.68 -5.41 17.47
CA ASN A 55 4.05 -4.15 17.17
C ASN A 55 4.99 -3.21 16.39
N VAL A 56 6.26 -3.16 16.79
CA VAL A 56 7.29 -2.37 16.08
C VAL A 56 7.52 -2.89 14.66
N ARG A 57 7.62 -4.21 14.45
CA ARG A 57 7.76 -4.77 13.09
C ARG A 57 6.52 -4.47 12.24
N ASN A 58 5.33 -4.58 12.82
CA ASN A 58 4.07 -4.32 12.12
C ASN A 58 3.93 -2.84 11.70
N ASP A 59 4.28 -1.91 12.61
CA ASP A 59 4.42 -0.48 12.33
C ASP A 59 5.46 -0.22 11.22
N GLY A 60 6.58 -0.96 11.25
CA GLY A 60 7.59 -0.94 10.20
C GLY A 60 7.02 -1.25 8.81
N TRP A 61 6.26 -2.34 8.68
CA TRP A 61 5.60 -2.70 7.42
C TRP A 61 4.53 -1.71 6.99
N CYS A 62 3.83 -1.07 7.94
CA CYS A 62 2.91 0.03 7.66
C CYS A 62 3.63 1.21 6.99
N LEU A 63 4.75 1.66 7.57
CA LEU A 63 5.55 2.76 7.02
C LEU A 63 6.13 2.44 5.63
N VAL A 64 6.63 1.21 5.43
CA VAL A 64 7.10 0.75 4.11
C VAL A 64 5.97 0.80 3.08
N THR A 65 4.77 0.37 3.47
CA THR A 65 3.60 0.39 2.59
C THR A 65 3.17 1.82 2.25
N LEU A 66 3.15 2.72 3.23
CA LEU A 66 2.87 4.14 3.00
C LEU A 66 3.89 4.76 2.03
N ALA A 67 5.16 4.39 2.13
CA ALA A 67 6.18 4.83 1.17
C ALA A 67 5.87 4.34 -0.26
N LEU A 68 5.48 3.07 -0.43
CA LEU A 68 5.08 2.52 -1.74
C LEU A 68 3.85 3.22 -2.32
N ILE A 69 2.86 3.54 -1.48
CA ILE A 69 1.66 4.28 -1.88
C ILE A 69 2.01 5.71 -2.29
N LEU A 70 2.86 6.41 -1.53
CA LEU A 70 3.32 7.75 -1.90
C LEU A 70 4.05 7.74 -3.24
N ILE A 71 4.94 6.77 -3.48
CA ILE A 71 5.61 6.59 -4.78
C ILE A 71 4.60 6.33 -5.89
N SER A 72 3.54 5.55 -5.62
CA SER A 72 2.49 5.29 -6.59
C SER A 72 1.79 6.58 -7.03
N PHE A 73 1.56 7.52 -6.11
CA PHE A 73 0.88 8.79 -6.41
C PHE A 73 1.77 9.87 -7.03
N THR A 74 3.10 9.71 -7.06
CA THR A 74 4.02 10.73 -7.61
C THR A 74 4.29 10.57 -9.11
N ASN A 75 3.45 9.86 -9.87
CA ASN A 75 3.72 9.47 -11.27
C ASN A 75 4.98 8.60 -11.46
N ALA A 76 5.54 8.01 -10.38
CA ALA A 76 6.74 7.18 -10.47
C ALA A 76 6.48 5.83 -11.17
N VAL A 77 5.24 5.36 -11.13
CA VAL A 77 4.79 4.20 -11.90
C VAL A 77 4.37 4.70 -13.27
N PRO A 78 5.05 4.29 -14.36
CA PRO A 78 4.71 4.73 -15.71
C PRO A 78 3.26 4.36 -15.99
N LEU A 79 2.45 5.36 -16.29
CA LEU A 79 1.10 5.19 -16.79
C LEU A 79 1.17 4.28 -18.03
N SER A 80 0.23 3.34 -18.17
CA SER A 80 -0.03 2.79 -19.52
C SER A 80 -0.21 3.99 -20.46
N PRO A 81 0.45 4.00 -21.63
CA PRO A 81 0.61 5.21 -22.42
C PRO A 81 -0.76 5.84 -22.68
N ALA A 82 -1.01 7.00 -22.07
CA ALA A 82 -2.10 7.85 -22.52
C ALA A 82 -1.83 8.16 -23.99
N PRO A 83 -2.76 7.90 -24.91
CA PRO A 83 -2.53 8.12 -26.33
C PRO A 83 -2.18 9.60 -26.53
N LYS A 84 -1.05 9.83 -27.22
CA LYS A 84 -0.55 11.14 -27.62
C LYS A 84 -1.66 11.94 -28.33
N ALA A 85 -2.38 12.79 -27.60
CA ALA A 85 -3.40 13.66 -28.19
C ALA A 85 -3.54 14.94 -27.37
N ILE A 86 -2.46 15.74 -27.33
CA ILE A 86 -2.52 17.10 -26.75
C ILE A 86 -2.28 18.19 -27.82
N HIS A 87 -2.09 17.83 -29.10
CA HIS A 87 -1.93 18.82 -30.20
C HIS A 87 -2.68 18.49 -31.51
N SER A 88 -3.81 17.77 -31.44
CA SER A 88 -4.68 17.54 -32.61
C SER A 88 -6.12 17.98 -32.30
N ALA A 89 -6.87 18.35 -33.34
CA ALA A 89 -8.31 18.65 -33.30
C ALA A 89 -9.17 17.53 -32.67
N ASP A 90 -8.59 16.37 -32.40
CA ASP A 90 -9.19 15.24 -31.67
C ASP A 90 -9.11 15.34 -30.14
N ALA A 91 -8.59 16.44 -29.56
CA ALA A 91 -8.54 16.65 -28.10
C ALA A 91 -9.87 16.36 -27.36
N PRO A 92 -11.08 16.69 -27.89
CA PRO A 92 -12.34 16.33 -27.25
C PRO A 92 -12.65 14.82 -27.26
N LYS A 93 -12.19 14.09 -28.30
CA LYS A 93 -12.32 12.63 -28.39
C LYS A 93 -11.31 11.92 -27.50
N ALA A 94 -10.09 12.45 -27.38
CA ALA A 94 -9.08 11.96 -26.45
C ALA A 94 -9.46 12.21 -24.98
N LEU A 95 -10.14 13.32 -24.68
CA LEU A 95 -10.68 13.58 -23.34
C LEU A 95 -11.84 12.64 -22.98
N LYS A 96 -12.69 12.29 -23.97
CA LYS A 96 -13.72 11.25 -23.82
C LYS A 96 -13.10 9.84 -23.70
N SER A 97 -12.05 9.52 -24.44
CA SER A 97 -11.36 8.22 -24.30
C SER A 97 -10.61 8.11 -22.97
N ASN A 98 -10.10 9.22 -22.43
CA ASN A 98 -9.47 9.26 -21.10
C ASN A 98 -10.51 9.08 -19.97
N ARG A 99 -11.78 9.42 -20.22
CA ARG A 99 -12.92 9.08 -19.35
C ARG A 99 -13.31 7.60 -19.43
N ASN A 100 -13.01 6.95 -20.56
CA ASN A 100 -13.31 5.54 -20.83
C ASN A 100 -12.18 4.57 -20.44
N ASN A 101 -11.01 5.07 -20.02
CA ASN A 101 -9.94 4.25 -19.44
C ASN A 101 -10.16 4.11 -17.92
N GLY A 102 -11.26 3.47 -17.52
CA GLY A 102 -11.88 3.44 -16.19
C GLY A 102 -11.00 2.97 -15.01
N ALA A 103 -9.81 2.42 -15.24
CA ALA A 103 -8.87 2.14 -14.18
C ALA A 103 -8.21 3.45 -13.66
N LEU A 104 -8.46 3.78 -12.38
CA LEU A 104 -7.69 4.82 -11.67
C LEU A 104 -6.18 4.56 -11.92
N PRO A 105 -5.41 5.54 -12.41
CA PRO A 105 -4.07 5.32 -12.97
C PRO A 105 -3.09 4.63 -12.00
N TYR A 106 -3.32 4.76 -10.71
CA TYR A 106 -2.49 4.22 -9.64
C TYR A 106 -3.11 3.02 -8.91
N ALA A 107 -4.35 2.63 -9.23
CA ALA A 107 -5.07 1.59 -8.50
C ALA A 107 -4.28 0.29 -8.42
N LYS A 108 -3.66 -0.14 -9.53
CA LYS A 108 -2.86 -1.37 -9.57
C LYS A 108 -1.68 -1.31 -8.59
N ALA A 109 -0.96 -0.20 -8.58
CA ALA A 109 0.21 -0.03 -7.72
C ALA A 109 -0.19 0.08 -6.24
N VAL A 110 -1.25 0.83 -5.92
CA VAL A 110 -1.78 0.96 -4.56
C VAL A 110 -2.30 -0.38 -4.04
N VAL A 111 -3.09 -1.11 -4.84
CA VAL A 111 -3.61 -2.44 -4.47
C VAL A 111 -2.47 -3.44 -4.29
N ALA A 112 -1.45 -3.42 -5.15
CA ALA A 112 -0.28 -4.28 -4.96
C ALA A 112 0.47 -3.96 -3.66
N ALA A 113 0.65 -2.67 -3.33
CA ALA A 113 1.28 -2.24 -2.08
C ALA A 113 0.47 -2.69 -0.85
N THR A 114 -0.86 -2.57 -0.87
CA THR A 114 -1.70 -3.02 0.26
C THR A 114 -1.79 -4.55 0.35
N VAL A 115 -1.80 -5.29 -0.75
CA VAL A 115 -1.69 -6.76 -0.72
C VAL A 115 -0.38 -7.18 -0.06
N PHE A 116 0.73 -6.56 -0.46
CA PHE A 116 2.04 -6.77 0.17
C PHE A 116 2.00 -6.50 1.68
N HIS A 117 1.36 -5.39 2.09
CA HIS A 117 1.16 -5.06 3.50
C HIS A 117 0.41 -6.17 4.24
N HIS A 118 -0.73 -6.63 3.71
CA HIS A 118 -1.55 -7.63 4.39
C HIS A 118 -0.85 -8.99 4.48
N ILE A 119 -0.05 -9.36 3.48
CA ILE A 119 0.77 -10.57 3.55
C ILE A 119 1.82 -10.46 4.67
N THR A 120 2.61 -9.38 4.66
CA THR A 120 3.72 -9.19 5.61
C THR A 120 3.25 -9.07 7.05
N THR A 121 2.20 -8.27 7.28
CA THR A 121 1.60 -8.11 8.62
C THR A 121 0.81 -9.34 9.05
N GLY A 122 0.15 -10.04 8.12
CA GLY A 122 -0.56 -11.29 8.37
C GLY A 122 0.37 -12.43 8.83
N ILE A 123 1.55 -12.56 8.22
CA ILE A 123 2.59 -13.52 8.67
C ILE A 123 3.01 -13.21 10.11
N GLY A 124 3.29 -11.94 10.42
CA GLY A 124 3.66 -11.53 11.78
C GLY A 124 2.56 -11.78 12.81
N ALA A 125 1.31 -11.48 12.44
CA ALA A 125 0.14 -11.73 13.28
C ALA A 125 -0.04 -13.22 13.54
N TYR A 126 0.09 -14.07 12.52
CA TYR A 126 -0.04 -15.52 12.67
C TYR A 126 1.06 -16.13 13.54
N GLN A 127 2.30 -15.64 13.41
CA GLN A 127 3.42 -16.08 14.24
C GLN A 127 3.18 -15.88 15.73
N HIS A 128 2.45 -14.83 16.11
CA HIS A 128 2.04 -14.59 17.49
C HIS A 128 0.76 -15.33 17.84
N TYR A 129 -0.24 -15.29 16.96
CA TYR A 129 -1.54 -15.94 17.20
C TYR A 129 -1.43 -17.43 17.53
N LYS A 130 -0.50 -18.14 16.90
CA LYS A 130 -0.29 -19.59 17.13
C LYS A 130 0.29 -19.92 18.51
N LEU A 131 0.74 -18.94 19.29
CA LEU A 131 1.28 -19.15 20.63
C LEU A 131 0.12 -19.18 21.63
N ASP A 132 0.09 -20.17 22.52
CA ASP A 132 -0.98 -20.32 23.52
C ASP A 132 -1.12 -19.07 24.40
N THR A 133 -0.01 -18.39 24.68
CA THR A 133 0.03 -17.14 25.46
C THR A 133 -0.60 -15.94 24.76
N HIS A 134 -0.79 -16.00 23.44
CA HIS A 134 -1.27 -14.89 22.60
C HIS A 134 -2.51 -15.27 21.78
N TYR A 135 -3.04 -16.47 21.97
CA TYR A 135 -4.25 -16.95 21.32
C TYR A 135 -5.48 -16.25 21.89
N ASN A 136 -5.88 -15.13 21.28
CA ASN A 136 -7.06 -14.37 21.66
C ASN A 136 -7.77 -13.78 20.44
N THR A 137 -9.00 -13.30 20.65
CA THR A 137 -9.85 -12.75 19.59
C THR A 137 -9.19 -11.58 18.86
N SER A 138 -8.53 -10.67 19.58
CA SER A 138 -7.90 -9.49 18.97
C SER A 138 -6.77 -9.89 18.02
N MET A 139 -5.95 -10.85 18.42
CA MET A 139 -4.89 -11.39 17.57
C MET A 139 -5.47 -12.19 16.39
N GLY A 140 -6.56 -12.92 16.61
CA GLY A 140 -7.30 -13.63 15.57
C GLY A 140 -7.88 -12.68 14.50
N ILE A 141 -8.42 -11.52 14.90
CA ILE A 141 -8.87 -10.47 13.95
C ILE A 141 -7.70 -9.99 13.10
N GLY A 142 -6.52 -9.81 13.70
CA GLY A 142 -5.30 -9.44 12.97
C GLY A 142 -4.91 -10.46 11.90
N VAL A 143 -5.04 -11.76 12.18
CA VAL A 143 -4.75 -12.83 11.20
C VAL A 143 -5.82 -12.85 10.10
N TRP A 144 -7.08 -13.05 10.48
CA TRP A 144 -8.16 -13.28 9.52
C TRP A 144 -8.51 -12.04 8.71
N GLY A 145 -8.38 -10.85 9.29
CA GLY A 145 -8.53 -9.59 8.58
C GLY A 145 -7.47 -9.43 7.48
N ASN A 146 -6.21 -9.79 7.77
CA ASN A 146 -5.15 -9.77 6.77
C ASN A 146 -5.37 -10.82 5.68
N VAL A 147 -5.76 -12.05 6.03
CA VAL A 147 -6.11 -13.09 5.06
C VAL A 147 -7.21 -12.61 4.11
N TRP A 148 -8.30 -12.07 4.66
CA TRP A 148 -9.40 -11.53 3.88
C TRP A 148 -8.93 -10.43 2.91
N LEU A 149 -8.18 -9.44 3.41
CA LEU A 149 -7.72 -8.30 2.60
C LEU A 149 -6.68 -8.71 1.55
N THR A 150 -5.85 -9.72 1.82
CA THR A 150 -4.97 -10.32 0.81
C THR A 150 -5.80 -10.96 -0.31
N LEU A 151 -6.81 -11.78 0.01
CA LEU A 151 -7.65 -12.43 -1.00
C LEU A 151 -8.48 -11.42 -1.81
N ALA A 152 -9.13 -10.48 -1.13
CA ALA A 152 -9.90 -9.42 -1.77
C ALA A 152 -9.00 -8.50 -2.63
N GLY A 153 -7.79 -8.19 -2.15
CA GLY A 153 -6.80 -7.41 -2.88
C GLY A 153 -6.26 -8.15 -4.11
N LEU A 154 -5.95 -9.44 -4.01
CA LEU A 154 -5.55 -10.27 -5.15
C LEU A 154 -6.66 -10.36 -6.19
N PHE A 155 -7.92 -10.58 -5.76
CA PHE A 155 -9.07 -10.54 -6.65
C PHE A 155 -9.19 -9.20 -7.37
N THR A 156 -9.05 -8.09 -6.63
CA THR A 156 -9.08 -6.73 -7.18
C THR A 156 -7.95 -6.52 -8.19
N LEU A 157 -6.74 -6.98 -7.89
CA LEU A 157 -5.58 -6.85 -8.78
C LEU A 157 -5.78 -7.64 -10.08
N LEU A 158 -6.27 -8.88 -9.99
CA LEU A 158 -6.58 -9.71 -11.14
C LEU A 158 -7.68 -9.08 -12.01
N TYR A 159 -8.73 -8.55 -11.39
CA TYR A 159 -9.80 -7.87 -12.10
C TYR A 159 -9.31 -6.62 -12.83
N LEU A 160 -8.49 -5.78 -12.17
CA LEU A 160 -7.85 -4.61 -12.78
C LEU A 160 -6.88 -4.98 -13.92
N GLN A 161 -6.27 -6.16 -13.87
CA GLN A 161 -5.39 -6.67 -14.93
C GLN A 161 -6.17 -7.21 -16.13
N SER A 162 -7.37 -7.74 -15.92
CA SER A 162 -8.19 -8.37 -16.96
C SER A 162 -8.76 -7.40 -18.02
N GLY A 163 -8.78 -6.09 -17.74
CA GLY A 163 -9.42 -5.08 -18.60
C GLY A 163 -10.96 -5.10 -18.57
N GLN A 164 -11.59 -6.06 -17.87
CA GLN A 164 -13.05 -6.13 -17.71
C GLN A 164 -13.59 -5.02 -16.80
N GLY A 165 -12.74 -4.43 -15.95
CA GLY A 165 -13.09 -3.29 -15.10
C GLY A 165 -13.33 -1.98 -15.83
N ASP A 166 -12.99 -1.88 -17.12
CA ASP A 166 -13.26 -0.70 -17.94
C ASP A 166 -14.66 -0.76 -18.61
N GLN A 167 -15.45 -1.82 -18.39
CA GLN A 167 -16.82 -1.90 -18.87
C GLN A 167 -17.72 -0.90 -18.12
N ASP A 168 -18.65 -0.27 -18.84
CA ASP A 168 -19.63 0.61 -18.24
C ASP A 168 -20.55 -0.18 -17.30
N VAL A 169 -20.66 0.25 -16.05
CA VAL A 169 -21.49 -0.38 -15.02
C VAL A 169 -22.94 -0.45 -15.50
N GLU A 170 -23.43 0.55 -16.25
CA GLU A 170 -24.79 0.56 -16.78
C GLU A 170 -25.00 -0.53 -17.84
N GLU A 171 -24.00 -0.86 -18.65
CA GLU A 171 -24.06 -1.97 -19.61
C GLU A 171 -24.05 -3.33 -18.94
N VAL A 172 -23.26 -3.49 -17.86
CA VAL A 172 -23.22 -4.72 -17.07
C VAL A 172 -24.57 -4.96 -16.38
N VAL A 173 -25.13 -3.93 -15.75
CA VAL A 173 -26.43 -4.03 -15.05
C VAL A 173 -27.56 -4.37 -16.02
N LYS A 174 -27.54 -3.84 -17.25
CA LYS A 174 -28.52 -4.17 -18.29
C LYS A 174 -28.47 -5.63 -18.75
N LYS A 175 -27.31 -6.29 -18.67
CA LYS A 175 -27.15 -7.71 -19.07
C LYS A 175 -27.59 -8.70 -17.99
N VAL A 176 -27.71 -8.24 -16.74
CA VAL A 176 -28.08 -9.07 -15.57
C VAL A 176 -29.57 -8.99 -15.26
N LYS A 177 -30.28 -7.99 -15.80
CA LYS A 177 -31.76 -7.91 -15.78
C LYS A 177 -32.37 -8.69 -16.94
#